data_AF-A0A1B9H0G4-F1
#
_entry.id   AF-A0A1B9H0G4-F1
#
_cell.length_a   1.000
_cell.length_b   1.000
_cell.length_c   1.000
_cell.angle_alpha   90.00
_cell.angle_beta   90.00
_cell.angle_gamma   90.00
#
_symmetry.space_group_name_H-M   'P 1'
#
loop_
_entity.id
_entity.type
_entity.pdbx_description
1 polymer ?
#
loop_
_entity_poly.entity_id
_entity_poly.type
_entity_poly.pdbx_seq_one_letter_code
_entity_poly.pdbx_strand_id
1 'polypeptide(L)' 'MIFMRFAWRVQPRNYLLFACHATNATAQVVQEGRFLNYWYFGGREQKKPVAAAVDEAKDKVKEVADKVKA' A
#
# COMPACT_ATOMS: atom_id res chain seq x y z
N MET A 1 -1.81 19.69 -3.80
CA MET A 1 -1.25 20.88 -3.11
C MET A 1 -1.96 22.19 -3.42
N ILE A 2 -2.48 22.39 -4.65
CA ILE A 2 -3.25 23.60 -5.02
C ILE A 2 -4.42 23.91 -4.06
N PHE A 3 -5.15 22.89 -3.57
CA PHE A 3 -6.22 23.08 -2.60
C PHE A 3 -5.74 23.39 -1.17
N MET A 4 -4.52 23.00 -0.79
CA MET A 4 -3.93 23.34 0.51
C MET A 4 -3.57 24.83 0.61
N ARG A 5 -3.20 25.45 -0.52
CA ARG A 5 -3.01 26.91 -0.62
C ARG A 5 -4.31 27.67 -0.31
N PHE A 6 -5.45 27.13 -0.75
CA PHE A 6 -6.77 27.71 -0.52
C PHE A 6 -7.21 27.57 0.95
N ALA A 7 -6.95 26.43 1.59
CA ALA A 7 -7.26 26.22 3.01
C ALA A 7 -6.54 27.21 3.97
N TRP A 8 -5.35 27.69 3.57
CA TRP A 8 -4.60 28.71 4.31
C TRP A 8 -5.00 30.16 3.95
N ARG A 9 -5.40 30.42 2.70
CA ARG A 9 -5.75 31.78 2.22
C ARG A 9 -7.23 32.14 2.37
N VAL A 10 -8.13 31.19 2.52
CA VAL A 10 -9.56 31.45 2.76
C VAL A 10 -9.76 31.85 4.23
N GLN A 11 -10.58 32.88 4.48
CA GLN A 11 -10.83 33.40 5.82
C GLN A 11 -12.32 33.22 6.16
N PRO A 12 -12.65 32.53 7.28
CA PRO A 12 -11.77 31.98 8.32
C PRO A 12 -10.94 30.76 7.86
N ARG A 13 -9.70 30.66 8.37
CA ARG A 13 -8.72 29.60 8.00
C ARG A 13 -9.21 28.23 8.45
N ASN A 14 -9.25 27.27 7.51
CA ASN A 14 -9.72 25.91 7.78
C ASN A 14 -8.54 24.92 7.88
N TYR A 15 -7.99 24.81 9.09
CA TYR A 15 -6.86 23.93 9.39
C TYR A 15 -7.22 22.42 9.31
N LEU A 16 -8.49 22.07 9.53
CA LEU A 16 -8.98 20.69 9.43
C LEU A 16 -8.87 20.16 8.00
N LEU A 17 -9.30 20.96 7.01
CA LEU A 17 -9.15 20.59 5.60
C LEU A 17 -7.69 20.55 5.18
N PHE A 18 -6.86 21.47 5.67
CA PHE A 18 -5.42 21.43 5.40
C PHE A 18 -4.77 20.14 5.93
N ALA A 19 -5.07 19.76 7.18
CA ALA A 19 -4.57 18.54 7.78
C ALA A 19 -5.03 17.29 7.00
N CYS A 20 -6.32 17.22 6.63
CA CYS A 20 -6.86 16.13 5.82
C CYS A 20 -6.13 16.00 4.48
N HIS A 21 -5.94 17.10 3.75
CA HIS A 21 -5.21 17.07 2.48
C HIS A 21 -3.73 16.71 2.64
N ALA A 22 -3.07 17.17 3.71
CA ALA A 22 -1.70 16.81 4.02
C ALA A 22 -1.57 15.30 4.31
N THR A 23 -2.45 14.76 5.17
CA THR A 23 -2.47 13.33 5.48
C THR A 23 -2.75 12.47 4.24
N ASN A 24 -3.71 12.86 3.40
CA ASN A 24 -4.02 12.13 2.16
C ASN A 24 -2.85 12.13 1.17
N ALA A 25 -2.18 13.27 1.00
CA ALA A 25 -0.99 13.37 0.14
C ALA A 25 0.18 12.57 0.70
N THR A 26 0.41 12.58 2.01
CA THR A 26 1.43 11.74 2.65
C THR A 26 1.14 10.26 2.43
N ALA A 27 -0.11 9.83 2.59
CA ALA A 27 -0.51 8.45 2.31
C ALA A 27 -0.25 8.07 0.84
N GLN A 28 -0.58 8.97 -0.10
CA GLN A 28 -0.32 8.77 -1.51
C GLN A 28 1.18 8.65 -1.82
N VAL A 29 2.02 9.52 -1.25
CA VAL A 29 3.48 9.49 -1.44
C VAL A 29 4.09 8.20 -0.89
N VAL A 30 3.63 7.73 0.28
CA VAL A 30 4.11 6.46 0.85
C VAL A 30 3.72 5.28 -0.06
N GLN A 31 2.50 5.26 -0.59
CA GLN A 31 2.07 4.23 -1.53
C GLN A 31 2.88 4.27 -2.84
N GLU A 32 3.13 5.45 -3.40
CA GLU A 32 3.98 5.58 -4.58
C GLU A 32 5.42 5.17 -4.30
N GLY A 33 6.01 5.53 -3.16
CA GLY A 33 7.34 5.08 -2.76
C GLY A 33 7.42 3.55 -2.65
N ARG A 34 6.39 2.91 -2.09
CA ARG A 34 6.30 1.45 -2.01
C ARG A 34 6.12 0.81 -3.40
N PHE A 35 5.37 1.45 -4.30
CA PHE A 35 5.22 1.02 -5.69
C PHE A 35 6.55 1.12 -6.45
N LEU A 36 7.25 2.24 -6.35
CA LEU A 36 8.55 2.45 -6.99
C LEU A 36 9.58 1.46 -6.48
N ASN A 37 9.61 1.22 -5.17
CA ASN A 37 10.50 0.22 -4.58
C ASN A 37 10.21 -1.19 -5.12
N TYR A 38 8.93 -1.55 -5.25
CA TYR A 38 8.53 -2.84 -5.77
C TYR A 38 8.90 -3.03 -7.26
N TRP A 39 8.61 -2.05 -8.12
CA TRP A 39 8.77 -2.20 -9.57
C TRP A 39 10.15 -1.83 -10.10
N TYR A 40 10.80 -0.82 -9.51
CA TYR A 40 12.01 -0.20 -10.06
C TYR A 40 13.25 -0.36 -9.17
N PHE A 41 13.12 -0.52 -7.85
CA PHE A 41 14.28 -0.68 -6.94
C PHE A 41 14.48 -2.11 -6.42
N GLY A 42 14.06 -3.14 -7.16
CA GLY A 42 14.35 -4.54 -6.83
C GLY A 42 13.52 -5.14 -5.67
N GLY A 43 12.55 -4.41 -5.12
CA GLY A 43 11.67 -4.90 -4.06
C GLY A 43 10.76 -6.07 -4.50
N ARG A 44 10.56 -6.28 -5.81
CA ARG A 44 9.88 -7.47 -6.37
C ARG A 44 10.65 -8.75 -6.10
N GLU A 45 11.95 -8.74 -6.29
CA GLU A 45 12.80 -9.92 -6.19
C GLU A 45 12.93 -10.37 -4.72
N GLN A 46 12.97 -9.41 -3.80
CA GLN A 46 12.95 -9.66 -2.35
C GLN A 46 11.60 -10.18 -1.84
N LYS A 47 10.48 -9.93 -2.56
CA LYS A 47 9.15 -10.46 -2.21
C LYS A 47 8.84 -11.82 -2.81
N LYS A 48 9.48 -12.22 -3.92
CA LYS A 48 9.34 -13.55 -4.50
C LYS A 48 9.61 -14.70 -3.51
N PRO A 49 10.60 -14.68 -2.60
CA PRO A 49 10.79 -15.78 -1.64
C PRO A 49 9.61 -15.93 -0.68
N VAL A 50 8.95 -14.83 -0.30
CA VAL A 50 7.78 -14.88 0.60
C VAL A 50 6.52 -15.27 -0.14
N ALA A 51 6.29 -14.76 -1.35
CA ALA A 51 5.15 -15.14 -2.18
C ALA A 51 5.21 -16.62 -2.57
N ALA A 52 6.38 -17.11 -3.00
CA ALA A 52 6.59 -18.51 -3.33
C ALA A 52 6.36 -19.44 -2.11
N ALA A 53 6.83 -19.05 -0.91
CA ALA A 53 6.58 -19.81 0.30
C ALA A 53 5.10 -19.85 0.70
N VAL A 54 4.35 -18.78 0.44
CA VAL A 54 2.90 -18.72 0.70
C VAL A 54 2.11 -19.54 -0.32
N ASP A 55 2.51 -19.53 -1.59
CA ASP A 55 1.89 -20.37 -2.63
C ASP A 55 2.17 -21.86 -2.38
N GLU A 56 3.41 -22.22 -2.03
CA GLU A 56 3.77 -23.60 -1.67
C GLU A 56 3.02 -24.10 -0.43
N ALA A 57 2.83 -23.24 0.58
CA ALA A 57 2.02 -23.57 1.75
C ALA A 57 0.53 -23.75 1.41
N LYS A 58 -0.03 -22.94 0.50
CA LYS A 58 -1.42 -23.08 0.04
C LYS A 58 -1.64 -24.37 -0.72
N ASP A 59 -0.72 -24.75 -1.60
CA ASP A 59 -0.83 -25.98 -2.38
C ASP A 59 -0.77 -27.22 -1.47
N LYS A 60 0.12 -27.23 -0.48
CA LYS A 60 0.19 -28.29 0.55
C LYS A 60 -1.10 -28.41 1.36
N VAL A 61 -1.69 -27.29 1.79
CA VAL A 61 -2.96 -27.29 2.52
C VAL A 61 -4.10 -27.81 1.66
N LYS A 62 -4.11 -27.48 0.37
CA LYS A 62 -5.13 -27.96 -0.57
C LYS A 62 -5.03 -29.47 -0.80
N GLU A 63 -3.83 -29.98 -0.99
CA GLU A 63 -3.58 -31.43 -1.11
C GLU A 63 -4.04 -32.21 0.13
N VAL A 64 -3.75 -31.69 1.33
CA VAL A 64 -4.21 -32.30 2.59
C VAL A 64 -5.74 -32.24 2.70
N ALA A 65 -6.36 -31.13 2.30
CA ALA A 65 -7.81 -30.98 2.32
C ALA A 65 -8.53 -31.94 1.35
N ASP A 66 -7.94 -32.22 0.18
CA ASP A 66 -8.49 -33.17 -0.79
C ASP A 66 -8.30 -34.62 -0.31
N LYS A 67 -7.17 -34.95 0.34
CA LYS A 67 -6.94 -36.28 0.95
C LYS A 67 -7.86 -36.58 2.15
N VAL A 68 -8.35 -35.56 2.85
CA VAL A 68 -9.29 -35.72 3.98
C VAL A 68 -10.74 -35.83 3.51
N LYS A 69 -11.03 -35.41 2.28
CA LYS A 69 -12.38 -35.48 1.67
C LYS A 69 -12.62 -36.74 0.83
N ALA A 70 -11.57 -37.49 0.50
CA ALA A 70 -11.62 -38.81 -0.12
C ALA A 70 -11.69 -39.92 0.94
#